data_AF-A0A379AUD1-F1
#
_entry.id   AF-A0A379AUD1-F1
#
_cell.length_a   1.000
_cell.length_b   1.000
_cell.length_c   1.000
_cell.angle_alpha   90.00
_cell.angle_beta   90.00
_cell.angle_gamma   90.00
#
_symmetry.space_group_name_H-M   'P 1'
#
loop_
_entity.id
_entity.type
_entity.pdbx_description
1 polymer ?
#
loop_
_entity_poly.entity_id
_entity_poly.type
_entity_poly.pdbx_seq_one_letter_code
_entity_poly.pdbx_strand_id
1 'polypeptide(L)'
;MKFKDLIKAPESEGYLKNSSKLITALFIIGGIAYYPTKGYGTVIALVIALMILVGQKLLLSQINKDFAEMYFAKSQFEQNQNPEYLTFILLRSDQILQDNKVLSQKAKKELSALQQYATEKSKQI
;
A
#
# COMPACT_ATOMS: atom_id res chain seq x y z
N MET A 1 -29.14 14.12 6.85
CA MET A 1 -27.82 13.46 6.74
C MET A 1 -27.64 12.55 7.95
N LYS A 2 -27.17 11.30 7.77
CA LYS A 2 -27.20 10.27 8.82
C LYS A 2 -25.92 10.36 9.67
N PHE A 3 -26.07 10.45 10.99
CA PHE A 3 -24.98 10.46 11.99
C PHE A 3 -23.96 9.30 11.84
N LYS A 4 -24.33 8.21 11.16
CA LYS A 4 -23.47 7.07 10.83
C LYS A 4 -22.31 7.43 9.90
N ASP A 5 -22.45 8.46 9.07
CA ASP A 5 -21.40 8.91 8.15
C ASP A 5 -20.31 9.73 8.86
N LEU A 6 -20.62 10.29 10.04
CA LEU A 6 -19.71 11.08 10.89
C LEU A 6 -18.90 10.22 11.87
N ILE A 7 -19.29 8.95 12.07
CA ILE A 7 -18.57 7.95 12.88
C ILE A 7 -17.94 6.90 11.95
N LYS A 8 -17.48 7.31 10.78
CA LYS A 8 -16.52 6.51 10.03
C LYS A 8 -15.17 6.89 10.61
N ALA A 9 -14.59 6.01 11.45
CA ALA A 9 -13.20 6.14 11.85
C ALA A 9 -12.38 6.44 10.57
N PRO A 10 -11.44 7.41 10.60
CA PRO A 10 -10.62 7.70 9.43
C PRO A 10 -10.10 6.37 8.91
N GLU A 11 -10.17 6.11 7.60
CA GLU A 11 -9.69 4.85 7.03
C GLU A 11 -8.22 4.69 7.43
N SER A 12 -8.02 3.99 8.56
CA SER A 12 -6.75 3.77 9.22
C SER A 12 -5.97 2.67 8.51
N GLU A 13 -6.53 2.15 7.42
CA GLU A 13 -5.79 1.42 6.42
C GLU A 13 -4.80 2.39 5.78
N GLY A 14 -3.53 2.24 6.13
CA GLY A 14 -2.42 2.79 5.35
C GLY A 14 -2.44 2.22 3.92
N TYR A 15 -1.41 2.53 3.12
CA TYR A 15 -1.40 2.09 1.72
C TYR A 15 -1.28 0.55 1.52
N LEU A 16 -1.04 -0.20 2.60
CA LEU A 16 -0.96 -1.66 2.60
C LEU A 16 -2.05 -2.29 3.47
N LYS A 17 -2.50 -3.48 3.08
CA LYS A 17 -3.37 -4.33 3.90
C LYS A 17 -2.74 -4.59 5.26
N ASN A 18 -3.58 -4.71 6.28
CA ASN A 18 -3.12 -4.97 7.64
C ASN A 18 -2.53 -6.40 7.74
N SER A 19 -1.25 -6.49 8.09
CA SER A 19 -0.50 -7.74 8.31
C SER A 19 -0.77 -8.37 9.69
N SER A 20 -1.49 -7.68 10.58
CA SER A 20 -1.74 -8.12 11.96
C SER A 20 -2.32 -9.53 12.00
N LYS A 21 -3.26 -9.88 11.11
CA LYS A 21 -3.82 -11.24 11.05
C LYS A 21 -2.77 -12.32 10.78
N LEU A 22 -1.83 -12.05 9.87
CA LEU A 22 -0.74 -12.99 9.55
C LEU A 22 0.21 -13.13 10.73
N ILE A 23 0.58 -12.01 11.35
CA ILE A 23 1.47 -11.98 12.50
C ILE A 23 0.84 -12.71 13.69
N THR A 24 -0.45 -12.46 13.99
CA THR A 24 -1.19 -13.16 15.04
C THR A 24 -1.26 -14.66 14.79
N ALA A 25 -1.54 -15.11 13.56
CA ALA A 25 -1.52 -16.53 13.21
C ALA A 25 -0.15 -17.16 13.47
N LEU A 26 0.92 -16.43 13.14
CA LEU A 26 2.29 -16.87 13.36
C LEU A 26 2.62 -17.00 14.85
N PHE A 27 2.13 -16.08 15.69
CA PHE A 27 2.27 -16.18 17.14
C PHE A 27 1.54 -17.39 17.72
N ILE A 28 0.32 -17.69 17.24
CA ILE A 28 -0.44 -18.86 17.68
C ILE A 28 0.32 -20.14 17.32
N ILE A 29 0.79 -20.26 16.08
CA ILE A 29 1.59 -21.41 15.62
C ILE A 29 2.89 -21.53 16.43
N GLY A 30 3.59 -20.41 16.66
CA GLY A 30 4.81 -20.39 17.46
C GLY A 30 4.59 -20.83 18.91
N GLY A 31 3.43 -20.49 19.49
CA GLY A 31 3.02 -20.95 20.82
C GLY A 31 2.71 -22.44 20.87
N ILE A 32 1.98 -22.97 19.89
CA ILE A 32 1.71 -24.42 19.78
C ILE A 32 3.03 -25.19 19.56
N ALA A 33 3.92 -24.67 18.72
CA ALA A 33 5.21 -25.27 18.42
C ALA A 33 6.18 -25.24 19.62
N TYR A 34 5.94 -24.43 20.65
CA TYR A 34 6.83 -24.30 21.80
C TYR A 34 7.08 -25.64 22.50
N TYR A 35 6.01 -26.35 22.86
CA TYR A 35 6.09 -27.62 23.58
C TYR A 35 6.81 -28.73 22.80
N PRO A 36 6.45 -29.05 21.55
CA PRO A 36 7.12 -30.13 20.80
C PRO A 36 8.56 -29.78 20.42
N THR A 37 8.89 -28.50 20.25
CA THR A 37 10.23 -28.08 19.79
C THR A 37 11.13 -27.56 20.90
N LYS A 38 10.71 -27.64 22.18
CA LYS A 38 11.43 -27.05 23.32
C LYS A 38 11.78 -25.56 23.12
N GLY A 39 10.91 -24.82 22.44
CA GLY A 39 11.06 -23.38 22.18
C GLY A 39 11.76 -22.97 20.88
N TYR A 40 12.44 -23.86 20.16
CA TYR A 40 13.11 -23.50 18.89
C TYR A 40 12.11 -23.06 17.81
N GLY A 41 10.95 -23.70 17.73
CA GLY A 41 9.88 -23.33 16.79
C GLY A 41 9.34 -21.93 17.05
N THR A 42 9.31 -21.49 18.31
CA THR A 42 8.90 -20.14 18.69
C THR A 42 9.94 -19.11 18.23
N VAL A 43 11.24 -19.41 18.37
CA VAL A 43 12.32 -18.52 17.87
C VAL A 43 12.23 -18.35 16.36
N ILE A 44 12.04 -19.44 15.62
CA ILE A 44 11.88 -19.38 14.15
C ILE A 44 10.65 -18.54 13.77
N ALA A 45 9.51 -18.74 14.45
CA ALA A 45 8.29 -17.96 14.21
C ALA A 45 8.52 -16.46 14.46
N LEU A 46 9.25 -16.09 15.52
CA LEU A 46 9.60 -14.69 15.80
C LEU A 46 10.49 -14.08 14.72
N VAL A 47 11.49 -14.82 14.23
CA VAL A 47 12.36 -14.35 13.14
C VAL A 47 11.55 -14.11 11.86
N ILE A 48 10.63 -15.00 11.53
CA ILE A 48 9.74 -14.83 10.37
C ILE A 48 8.81 -13.62 10.58
N ALA A 49 8.24 -13.43 11.77
CA ALA A 49 7.41 -12.27 12.10
C ALA A 49 8.17 -10.95 11.88
N LEU A 50 9.42 -10.88 12.35
CA LEU A 50 10.28 -9.71 12.17
C LEU A 50 10.57 -9.44 10.70
N MET A 51 10.88 -10.47 9.91
CA MET A 51 11.10 -10.31 8.47
C MET A 51 9.86 -9.76 7.75
N ILE A 52 8.66 -10.26 8.10
CA ILE A 52 7.39 -9.76 7.53
C ILE A 52 7.19 -8.28 7.89
N LEU A 53 7.43 -7.89 9.14
CA LEU A 53 7.29 -6.50 9.59
C LEU A 53 8.26 -5.56 8.86
N VAL A 54 9.53 -5.95 8.73
CA VAL A 54 10.54 -5.16 8.00
C VAL A 54 10.16 -5.05 6.53
N GLY A 55 9.80 -6.16 5.88
CA GLY A 55 9.36 -6.17 4.49
C GLY A 55 8.17 -5.24 4.24
N GLN A 56 7.18 -5.25 5.15
CA GLN A 56 6.03 -4.36 5.05
C GLN A 56 6.41 -2.87 5.19
N LYS A 57 7.33 -2.54 6.11
CA LYS A 57 7.82 -1.17 6.28
C LYS A 57 8.52 -0.68 5.01
N LEU A 58 9.34 -1.52 4.39
CA LEU A 58 10.04 -1.20 3.14
C LEU A 58 9.04 -0.99 1.98
N LEU A 59 8.06 -1.88 1.82
CA LEU A 59 7.01 -1.73 0.81
C LEU A 59 6.20 -0.44 1.00
N LEU A 60 5.83 -0.13 2.25
CA LEU A 60 5.09 1.09 2.55
C LEU A 60 5.91 2.34 2.21
N SER A 61 7.22 2.33 2.52
CA SER A 61 8.12 3.42 2.17
C SER A 61 8.24 3.62 0.66
N GLN A 62 8.32 2.52 -0.10
CA GLN A 62 8.37 2.58 -1.56
C GLN A 62 7.08 3.16 -2.13
N ILE A 63 5.92 2.63 -1.71
CA ILE A 63 4.61 3.11 -2.16
C ILE A 63 4.44 4.59 -1.84
N ASN A 64 4.78 5.03 -0.63
CA ASN A 64 4.69 6.45 -0.26
C ASN A 64 5.54 7.35 -1.16
N LYS A 65 6.77 6.91 -1.50
CA LYS A 65 7.66 7.62 -2.42
C LYS A 65 7.03 7.70 -3.81
N ASP A 66 6.49 6.59 -4.31
CA ASP A 66 5.83 6.54 -5.61
C ASP A 66 4.62 7.48 -5.70
N PHE A 67 3.79 7.52 -4.66
CA PHE A 67 2.68 8.47 -4.59
C PHE A 67 3.19 9.92 -4.60
N ALA A 68 4.21 10.23 -3.81
CA ALA A 68 4.79 11.57 -3.77
C ALA A 68 5.32 11.99 -5.15
N GLU A 69 5.99 11.10 -5.88
CA GLU A 69 6.48 11.34 -7.24
C GLU A 69 5.34 11.56 -8.24
N MET A 70 4.25 10.77 -8.17
CA MET A 70 3.07 10.95 -9.03
C MET A 70 2.34 12.27 -8.75
N TYR A 71 2.21 12.67 -7.47
CA TYR A 71 1.64 13.97 -7.12
C TYR A 71 2.53 15.13 -7.56
N PHE A 72 3.85 14.97 -7.48
CA PHE A 72 4.79 15.95 -8.02
C PHE A 72 4.65 16.06 -9.54
N ALA A 73 4.61 14.95 -10.27
CA ALA A 73 4.39 14.93 -11.72
C ALA A 73 3.06 15.61 -12.10
N LYS A 74 1.99 15.35 -11.34
CA LYS A 74 0.71 16.05 -11.51
C LYS A 74 0.87 17.57 -11.38
N SER A 75 1.56 18.04 -10.33
CA SER A 75 1.77 19.48 -10.12
C SER A 75 2.64 20.13 -11.21
N GLN A 76 3.59 19.38 -11.79
CA GLN A 76 4.43 19.83 -12.90
C GLN A 76 3.64 19.90 -14.21
N PHE A 77 2.74 18.96 -14.46
CA PHE A 77 1.81 19.03 -15.58
C PHE A 77 0.92 20.28 -15.49
N GLU A 78 0.40 20.60 -14.31
CA GLU A 78 -0.45 21.78 -14.13
C GLU A 78 0.28 23.10 -14.41
N GLN A 79 1.60 23.14 -14.24
CA GLN A 79 2.44 24.32 -14.52
C GLN A 79 2.93 24.36 -15.96
N ASN A 80 3.43 23.25 -16.48
CA ASN A 80 4.19 23.21 -17.74
C ASN A 80 3.39 22.60 -18.90
N GLN A 81 2.22 22.01 -18.62
CA GLN A 81 1.36 21.28 -19.56
C GLN A 81 2.06 20.19 -20.39
N ASN A 82 3.22 19.69 -19.94
CA ASN A 82 3.96 18.64 -20.64
C ASN A 82 3.25 17.27 -20.47
N PRO A 83 2.74 16.64 -21.54
CA PRO A 83 2.00 15.38 -21.46
C PRO A 83 2.82 14.20 -20.91
N GLU A 84 4.16 14.24 -20.94
CA GLU A 84 5.02 13.17 -20.42
C GLU A 84 4.78 12.90 -18.93
N TYR A 85 4.42 13.93 -18.15
CA TYR A 85 4.07 13.77 -16.74
C TYR A 85 2.79 12.95 -16.55
N LEU A 86 1.83 13.06 -17.47
CA LEU A 86 0.62 12.25 -17.44
C LEU A 86 0.94 10.79 -17.80
N THR A 87 1.78 10.58 -18.82
CA THR A 87 2.24 9.25 -19.21
C THR A 87 2.99 8.57 -18.06
N PHE A 88 3.85 9.31 -17.34
CA PHE A 88 4.54 8.79 -16.15
C PHE A 88 3.55 8.32 -15.08
N ILE A 89 2.52 9.12 -14.77
CA ILE A 89 1.49 8.75 -13.78
C ILE A 89 0.77 7.47 -14.22
N LEU A 90 0.38 7.36 -15.49
CA LEU A 90 -0.32 6.18 -16.02
C LEU A 90 0.54 4.91 -15.93
N LEU A 91 1.79 4.97 -16.39
CA LEU A 91 2.69 3.82 -16.36
C LEU A 91 3.03 3.39 -14.94
N ARG A 92 3.38 4.34 -14.07
CA ARG A 92 3.78 4.02 -12.68
C ARG A 92 2.61 3.46 -11.88
N SER A 93 1.41 4.03 -12.05
CA SER A 93 0.22 3.54 -11.37
C SER A 93 -0.21 2.15 -11.83
N ASP A 94 -0.13 1.83 -13.13
CA ASP A 94 -0.44 0.50 -13.65
C ASP A 94 0.53 -0.54 -13.12
N GLN A 95 1.83 -0.22 -13.14
CA GLN A 95 2.87 -1.06 -12.56
C GLN A 95 2.60 -1.37 -11.08
N ILE A 96 2.29 -0.35 -10.28
CA ILE A 96 2.03 -0.54 -8.84
C ILE A 96 0.80 -1.44 -8.61
N LEU A 97 -0.26 -1.28 -9.41
CA LEU A 97 -1.47 -2.10 -9.32
C LEU A 97 -1.22 -3.57 -9.70
N GLN A 98 -0.38 -3.81 -10.72
CA GLN A 98 -0.02 -5.18 -11.14
C GLN A 98 0.92 -5.86 -10.14
N ASP A 99 1.94 -5.15 -9.65
CA ASP A 99 3.01 -5.73 -8.84
C ASP A 99 2.58 -5.96 -7.38
N ASN A 100 1.71 -5.11 -6.82
CA ASN A 100 1.45 -5.11 -5.37
C ASN A 100 0.07 -5.69 -4.97
N LYS A 101 0.00 -7.02 -4.79
CA LYS A 101 -1.19 -7.73 -4.29
C LYS A 101 -1.62 -7.33 -2.86
N VAL A 102 -0.71 -6.73 -2.12
CA VAL A 102 -0.87 -6.31 -0.72
C VAL A 102 -1.36 -4.87 -0.56
N LEU A 103 -1.62 -4.13 -1.65
CA LEU A 103 -2.19 -2.78 -1.58
C LEU A 103 -3.54 -2.79 -0.85
N SER A 104 -3.74 -1.79 -0.01
CA SER A 104 -5.03 -1.53 0.63
C SER A 104 -6.06 -1.03 -0.38
N GLN A 105 -7.33 -1.04 0.00
CA GLN A 105 -8.40 -0.54 -0.86
C GLN A 105 -8.30 0.98 -1.02
N LYS A 106 -7.86 1.69 0.03
CA LYS A 106 -7.56 3.12 -0.03
C LYS A 106 -6.50 3.43 -1.08
N ALA A 107 -5.36 2.74 -1.04
CA ALA A 107 -4.27 2.92 -2.01
C ALA A 107 -4.74 2.72 -3.45
N LYS A 108 -5.48 1.64 -3.69
CA LYS A 108 -6.03 1.36 -5.02
C LYS A 108 -6.97 2.44 -5.50
N LYS A 109 -7.85 2.93 -4.62
CA LYS A 109 -8.79 4.01 -4.95
C LYS A 109 -8.05 5.31 -5.31
N GLU A 110 -7.00 5.65 -4.57
CA GLU A 110 -6.19 6.84 -4.81
C GLU A 110 -5.38 6.72 -6.11
N LEU A 111 -4.78 5.56 -6.38
CA LEU A 111 -4.14 5.23 -7.67
C LEU A 111 -5.13 5.36 -8.84
N SER A 112 -6.33 4.79 -8.70
CA SER A 112 -7.36 4.90 -9.74
C SER A 112 -7.79 6.36 -9.98
N ALA A 113 -7.85 7.19 -8.94
CA ALA A 113 -8.15 8.62 -9.10
C ALA A 113 -7.04 9.36 -9.86
N LEU A 114 -5.76 9.04 -9.59
CA LEU A 114 -4.63 9.59 -10.34
C LEU A 114 -4.62 9.12 -11.81
N GLN A 115 -4.96 7.85 -12.06
CA GLN A 115 -5.11 7.32 -13.42
C GLN A 115 -6.23 8.00 -14.20
N GLN A 116 -7.40 8.19 -13.57
CA GLN A 116 -8.53 8.87 -14.18
C GLN A 116 -8.16 10.31 -14.54
N TYR A 117 -7.54 11.04 -13.60
CA TYR A 117 -7.04 12.39 -13.86
C TYR A 117 -6.09 12.43 -15.06
N ALA A 118 -5.08 11.55 -15.09
CA ALA A 118 -4.09 11.55 -16.16
C ALA A 118 -4.69 11.15 -17.51
N THR A 119 -5.64 10.21 -17.53
CA THR A 119 -6.35 9.79 -18.73
C THR A 119 -7.25 10.90 -19.27
N GLU A 120 -8.01 11.58 -18.40
CA GLU A 120 -8.89 12.67 -18.79
C GLU A 120 -8.10 13.86 -19.35
N LYS A 121 -7.00 14.22 -18.68
CA LYS A 121 -6.13 15.31 -19.15
C LYS A 121 -5.38 14.96 -20.43
N SER A 122 -4.93 13.72 -20.58
CA SER A 122 -4.27 13.27 -21.81
C SER A 122 -5.20 13.27 -23.03
N LYS A 123 -6.53 13.18 -22.84
CA LYS A 123 -7.51 13.28 -23.94
C LYS A 123 -7.84 14.73 -24.33
N GLN A 124 -7.46 15.70 -23.51
CA GLN A 124 -7.73 17.13 -23.71
C GLN A 124 -6.57 17.86 -24.41
N ILE A 125 -5.45 17.17 -24.65
CA ILE A 125 -4.25 17.63 -25.34
C ILE A 125 -4.24 16.98 -26.73
#